data_AF-A0A251SAT4-F1
#
_entry.id   AF-A0A251SAT4-F1
#
_cell.length_a   1.000
_cell.length_b   1.000
_cell.length_c   1.000
_cell.angle_alpha   90.00
_cell.angle_beta   90.00
_cell.angle_gamma   90.00
#
_symmetry.space_group_name_H-M   'P 1'
#
loop_
_entity.id
_entity.type
_entity.pdbx_description
1 polymer ?
#
loop_
_entity_poly.entity_id
_entity_poly.type
_entity_poly.pdbx_seq_one_letter_code
_entity_poly.pdbx_strand_id
1 'polypeptide(L)'
;MNDGGGGESLKDTEPCLKKRRKNDEFAQAIARIAVAQVCESVGFQGFQQSALDTFSDVACKYVREIGKVSSFYADLAGRTECNVFDVVQGLEDLNLSQGFVGASDRDSCLVGSGIVKDLSQFVNLSEEIGFAYSVPSFPVVKERKLTPSFLQAGETPPTDVIPLGYPCVSIPKRILAYLYPMQKKHQRQSMEMSKNRRF
;
A
#
# COMPACT_ATOMS: atom_id res chain seq x y z
N MET A 1 -25.94 -49.68 15.13
CA MET A 1 -26.45 -48.38 14.65
C MET A 1 -25.92 -47.33 15.61
N ASN A 2 -24.83 -46.67 15.23
CA ASN A 2 -24.15 -45.70 16.08
C ASN A 2 -23.87 -44.49 15.19
N ASP A 3 -24.72 -43.48 15.28
CA ASP A 3 -24.51 -42.19 14.63
C ASP A 3 -25.01 -41.09 15.55
N GLY A 4 -24.08 -40.45 16.25
CA GLY A 4 -24.29 -39.22 17.01
C GLY A 4 -23.33 -38.17 16.48
N GLY A 5 -23.80 -37.36 15.53
CA GLY A 5 -23.05 -36.27 14.92
C GLY A 5 -22.87 -35.08 15.86
N GLY A 6 -21.63 -34.62 15.97
CA GLY A 6 -21.27 -33.34 16.58
C GLY A 6 -20.62 -32.47 15.52
N GLY A 7 -21.30 -31.39 15.12
CA GLY A 7 -20.76 -30.39 14.21
C GLY A 7 -19.81 -29.44 14.93
N GLU A 8 -18.61 -29.26 14.38
CA GLU A 8 -17.74 -28.14 14.71
C GLU A 8 -17.50 -27.30 13.45
N SER A 9 -18.07 -26.10 13.45
CA SER A 9 -17.84 -25.09 12.42
C SER A 9 -16.52 -24.41 12.69
N LEU A 10 -15.45 -24.92 12.08
CA LEU A 10 -14.13 -24.31 12.09
C LEU A 10 -14.13 -23.08 11.16
N LYS A 11 -14.45 -21.90 11.70
CA LYS A 11 -14.24 -20.62 11.01
C LYS A 11 -12.82 -20.11 11.28
N ASP A 12 -11.85 -20.71 10.63
CA ASP A 12 -10.50 -20.15 10.53
C ASP A 12 -10.24 -19.73 9.08
N THR A 13 -10.59 -18.49 8.74
CA THR A 13 -10.18 -17.89 7.47
C THR A 13 -10.00 -16.37 7.63
N GLU A 14 -8.74 -15.95 7.47
CA GLU A 14 -8.32 -14.67 6.87
C GLU A 14 -8.18 -13.39 7.73
N PRO A 15 -7.05 -13.25 8.44
CA PRO A 15 -6.50 -11.95 8.84
C PRO A 15 -5.70 -11.25 7.71
N CYS A 16 -5.22 -11.96 6.69
CA CYS A 16 -4.34 -11.39 5.65
C CYS A 16 -5.12 -10.52 4.64
N LEU A 17 -6.27 -11.00 4.17
CA LEU A 17 -7.16 -10.27 3.25
C LEU A 17 -7.71 -8.98 3.87
N LYS A 18 -7.97 -8.96 5.18
CA LYS A 18 -8.53 -7.77 5.87
C LYS A 18 -7.54 -6.61 5.95
N LYS A 19 -6.23 -6.89 6.03
CA LYS A 19 -5.18 -5.86 6.09
C LYS A 19 -4.89 -5.25 4.73
N ARG A 20 -4.95 -6.03 3.64
CA ARG A 20 -4.80 -5.52 2.26
C ARG A 20 -5.95 -4.59 1.87
N ARG A 21 -7.19 -5.00 2.16
CA ARG A 21 -8.39 -4.19 1.83
C ARG A 21 -8.36 -2.77 2.40
N LYS A 22 -7.88 -2.58 3.64
CA LYS A 22 -7.77 -1.25 4.26
C LYS A 22 -6.78 -0.30 3.58
N ASN A 23 -5.71 -0.81 2.97
CA ASN A 23 -4.74 0.02 2.25
C ASN A 23 -5.29 0.44 0.88
N ASP A 24 -6.04 -0.45 0.23
CA ASP A 24 -6.61 -0.19 -1.08
C ASP A 24 -7.79 0.79 -1.02
N GLU A 25 -8.52 0.86 0.10
CA GLU A 25 -9.63 1.81 0.29
C GLU A 25 -9.22 3.28 0.07
N PHE A 26 -8.02 3.68 0.50
CA PHE A 26 -7.52 5.03 0.29
C PHE A 26 -7.23 5.30 -1.18
N ALA A 27 -6.47 4.42 -1.83
CA ALA A 27 -6.16 4.55 -3.27
C ALA A 27 -7.44 4.52 -4.12
N GLN A 28 -8.40 3.66 -3.76
CA GLN A 28 -9.70 3.59 -4.41
C GLN A 28 -10.51 4.88 -4.23
N ALA A 29 -10.46 5.50 -3.05
CA ALA A 29 -11.11 6.80 -2.83
C ALA A 29 -10.49 7.89 -3.72
N ILE A 30 -9.16 7.92 -3.84
CA ILE A 30 -8.48 8.86 -4.74
C ILE A 30 -8.87 8.62 -6.20
N ALA A 31 -8.91 7.36 -6.66
CA ALA A 31 -9.35 7.02 -8.00
C ALA A 31 -10.79 7.47 -8.28
N ARG A 32 -11.70 7.29 -7.31
CA ARG A 32 -13.09 7.78 -7.43
C ARG A 32 -13.19 9.28 -7.55
N ILE A 33 -12.40 10.03 -6.79
CA ILE A 33 -12.37 11.49 -6.89
C ILE A 33 -11.85 11.89 -8.27
N ALA A 34 -10.74 11.32 -8.74
CA ALA A 34 -10.18 11.63 -10.05
C ALA A 34 -11.18 11.36 -11.19
N VAL A 35 -11.86 10.21 -11.16
CA VAL A 35 -12.88 9.88 -12.17
C VAL A 35 -14.08 10.82 -12.08
N ALA A 36 -14.53 11.17 -10.87
CA ALA A 36 -15.62 12.13 -10.70
C ALA A 36 -15.27 13.51 -11.28
N GLN A 37 -14.03 13.98 -11.09
CA GLN A 37 -13.55 15.24 -11.66
C GLN A 37 -13.53 15.21 -13.19
N VAL A 38 -13.14 14.08 -13.80
CA VAL A 38 -13.22 13.90 -15.26
C VAL A 38 -14.68 13.90 -15.74
N CYS A 39 -15.59 13.26 -15.01
CA CYS A 39 -17.02 13.31 -15.36
C CYS A 39 -17.57 14.75 -15.27
N GLU A 40 -17.19 15.49 -14.23
CA GLU A 40 -17.58 16.90 -14.07
C GLU A 40 -17.03 17.78 -15.21
N SER A 41 -15.77 17.57 -15.63
CA SER A 41 -15.16 18.32 -16.75
C SER A 41 -15.89 18.12 -18.08
N VAL A 42 -16.49 16.94 -18.27
CA VAL A 42 -17.29 16.60 -19.45
C VAL A 42 -18.74 17.12 -19.33
N GLY A 43 -19.15 17.62 -18.15
CA GLY A 43 -20.46 18.24 -17.91
C GLY A 43 -21.49 17.33 -17.22
N PHE A 44 -21.07 16.19 -16.66
CA PHE A 44 -21.99 15.36 -15.86
C PHE A 44 -22.29 16.04 -14.52
N GLN A 45 -23.59 16.18 -14.21
CA GLN A 45 -24.05 16.78 -12.94
C GLN A 45 -24.26 15.76 -11.81
N GLY A 46 -24.09 14.47 -12.11
CA GLY A 46 -24.27 13.40 -11.14
C GLY A 46 -23.98 12.02 -11.74
N PHE A 47 -23.84 11.03 -10.86
CA PHE A 47 -23.53 9.66 -11.21
C PHE A 47 -24.20 8.68 -10.24
N GLN A 48 -24.48 7.48 -10.72
CA GLN A 48 -24.82 6.37 -9.84
C GLN A 48 -23.55 5.87 -9.14
N GLN A 49 -23.59 5.68 -7.82
CA GLN A 49 -22.40 5.30 -7.04
C GLN A 49 -21.72 4.02 -7.56
N SER A 50 -22.50 2.99 -7.91
CA SER A 50 -21.97 1.74 -8.45
C SER A 50 -21.29 1.90 -9.81
N ALA A 51 -21.77 2.84 -10.63
CA ALA A 51 -21.15 3.16 -11.91
C ALA A 51 -19.82 3.89 -11.71
N LEU A 52 -19.77 4.87 -10.79
CA LEU A 52 -18.52 5.56 -10.45
C LEU A 52 -17.47 4.59 -9.86
N ASP A 53 -17.90 3.72 -8.95
CA ASP A 53 -17.01 2.69 -8.37
C ASP A 53 -16.43 1.78 -9.46
N THR A 54 -17.30 1.30 -10.37
CA THR A 54 -16.87 0.44 -11.49
C THR A 54 -15.94 1.17 -12.45
N PHE A 55 -16.25 2.43 -12.78
CA PHE A 55 -15.43 3.20 -13.71
C PHE A 55 -14.05 3.51 -13.12
N SER A 56 -13.99 3.75 -11.82
CA SER A 56 -12.73 3.91 -11.07
C SER A 56 -11.89 2.63 -11.10
N ASP A 57 -12.52 1.46 -10.93
CA ASP A 57 -11.84 0.17 -11.07
C ASP A 57 -11.29 -0.05 -12.49
N VAL A 58 -12.06 0.31 -13.51
CA VAL A 58 -11.64 0.20 -14.92
C VAL A 58 -10.47 1.15 -15.21
N ALA A 59 -10.53 2.40 -14.74
CA ALA A 59 -9.45 3.36 -14.90
C ALA A 59 -8.15 2.87 -14.24
N CYS A 60 -8.22 2.38 -13.00
CA CYS A 60 -7.08 1.80 -12.30
C CYS A 60 -6.50 0.56 -13.03
N LYS A 61 -7.36 -0.29 -13.59
CA LYS A 61 -6.93 -1.45 -14.40
C LYS A 61 -6.24 -0.99 -15.67
N TYR A 62 -6.78 0.00 -16.38
CA TYR A 62 -6.19 0.52 -17.61
C TYR A 62 -4.79 1.08 -17.37
N VAL A 63 -4.59 1.91 -16.34
CA VAL A 63 -3.26 2.42 -15.94
C VAL A 63 -2.29 1.28 -15.62
N ARG A 64 -2.76 0.24 -14.92
CA ARG A 64 -1.95 -0.95 -14.61
C ARG A 64 -1.55 -1.71 -15.87
N GLU A 65 -2.47 -1.91 -16.81
CA GLU A 65 -2.16 -2.60 -18.05
C GLU A 65 -1.17 -1.82 -18.91
N ILE A 66 -1.29 -0.49 -19.02
CA ILE A 66 -0.27 0.35 -19.67
C ILE A 66 1.11 0.10 -19.06
N GLY A 67 1.20 0.15 -17.73
CA GLY A 67 2.48 -0.09 -17.03
C GLY A 67 3.08 -1.47 -17.30
N LYS A 68 2.24 -2.52 -17.37
CA LYS A 68 2.68 -3.89 -17.68
C LYS A 68 3.21 -4.01 -19.12
N VAL A 69 2.47 -3.50 -20.09
CA VAL A 69 2.87 -3.57 -21.50
C VAL A 69 4.13 -2.73 -21.73
N SER A 70 4.23 -1.55 -21.10
CA SER A 70 5.44 -0.73 -21.14
C SER A 70 6.65 -1.46 -20.55
N SER A 71 6.49 -2.12 -19.40
CA SER A 71 7.55 -2.93 -18.78
C SER A 71 7.98 -4.08 -19.68
N PHE A 72 7.04 -4.75 -20.33
CA PHE A 72 7.33 -5.80 -21.29
C PHE A 72 8.21 -5.29 -22.46
N TYR A 73 7.94 -4.08 -22.97
CA TYR A 73 8.78 -3.47 -24.00
C TYR A 73 10.17 -3.08 -23.52
N ALA A 74 10.30 -2.58 -22.29
CA ALA A 74 11.61 -2.33 -21.68
C ALA A 74 12.41 -3.63 -21.55
N ASP A 75 11.77 -4.71 -21.09
CA ASP A 75 12.37 -6.04 -20.93
C ASP A 75 12.82 -6.62 -22.28
N LEU A 76 12.01 -6.48 -23.34
CA LEU A 76 12.37 -6.88 -24.71
C LEU A 76 13.60 -6.12 -25.23
N ALA A 77 13.78 -4.87 -24.81
CA ALA A 77 14.95 -4.07 -25.12
C ALA A 77 16.16 -4.37 -24.20
N GLY A 78 16.06 -5.35 -23.31
CA GLY A 78 17.11 -5.72 -22.35
C GLY A 78 17.32 -4.69 -21.24
N ARG A 79 16.34 -3.83 -20.98
CA ARG A 79 16.37 -2.80 -19.92
C ARG A 79 15.41 -3.18 -18.79
N THR A 80 15.74 -2.78 -17.57
CA THR A 80 14.84 -2.90 -16.41
C THR A 80 13.99 -1.66 -16.16
N GLU A 81 14.43 -0.52 -16.70
CA GLU A 81 13.78 0.78 -16.53
C GLU A 81 12.97 1.13 -17.79
N CYS A 82 11.70 1.45 -17.61
CA CYS A 82 10.84 1.98 -18.67
C CYS A 82 11.21 3.43 -19.02
N ASN A 83 11.16 3.75 -20.30
CA ASN A 83 11.24 5.12 -20.80
C ASN A 83 9.93 5.54 -21.49
N VAL A 84 9.87 6.78 -21.98
CA VAL A 84 8.66 7.32 -22.62
C VAL A 84 8.28 6.55 -23.88
N PHE A 85 9.24 6.05 -24.66
CA PHE A 85 8.97 5.29 -25.89
C PHE A 85 8.31 3.94 -25.59
N ASP A 86 8.69 3.28 -24.50
CA ASP A 86 8.04 2.03 -24.06
C ASP A 86 6.56 2.28 -23.69
N VAL A 87 6.27 3.43 -23.08
CA VAL A 87 4.89 3.84 -22.74
C VAL A 87 4.08 4.16 -23.99
N VAL A 88 4.65 4.88 -24.96
CA VAL A 88 3.99 5.15 -26.24
C VAL A 88 3.70 3.84 -26.97
N GLN A 89 4.65 2.90 -27.00
CA GLN A 89 4.45 1.59 -27.59
C GLN A 89 3.36 0.79 -26.87
N GLY A 90 3.35 0.80 -25.53
CA GLY A 90 2.32 0.12 -24.75
C GLY A 90 0.92 0.72 -24.93
N LEU A 91 0.83 2.02 -25.15
CA LEU A 91 -0.41 2.71 -25.48
C LEU A 91 -0.93 2.34 -26.88
N GLU A 92 -0.06 2.31 -27.89
CA GLU A 92 -0.41 1.87 -29.25
C GLU A 92 -0.95 0.43 -29.25
N ASP A 93 -0.29 -0.48 -28.53
CA ASP A 93 -0.70 -1.88 -28.40
C ASP A 93 -2.06 -2.06 -27.74
N LEU A 94 -2.36 -1.28 -26.69
CA LEU A 94 -3.66 -1.34 -26.01
C LEU A 94 -4.78 -0.69 -26.85
N ASN A 95 -4.43 0.24 -27.74
CA ASN A 95 -5.36 0.95 -28.62
C ASN A 95 -5.67 0.24 -29.95
N LEU A 96 -5.10 -0.95 -30.19
CA LEU A 96 -5.32 -1.76 -31.41
C LEU A 96 -6.80 -2.08 -31.71
N SER A 97 -7.71 -1.90 -30.74
CA SER A 97 -9.14 -2.14 -30.90
C SER A 97 -9.91 -1.04 -31.65
N GLN A 98 -9.36 0.19 -31.74
CA GLN A 98 -10.10 1.34 -32.28
C GLN A 98 -9.72 1.75 -33.72
N GLY A 99 -8.75 1.06 -34.34
CA GLY A 99 -8.43 1.18 -35.77
C GLY A 99 -8.21 2.62 -36.25
N PHE A 100 -7.04 3.19 -36.00
CA PHE A 100 -6.73 4.58 -36.40
C PHE A 100 -6.10 4.71 -37.79
N VAL A 101 -6.33 5.89 -38.38
CA VAL A 101 -5.75 6.35 -39.65
C VAL A 101 -4.23 6.39 -39.51
N GLY A 102 -3.51 5.58 -40.30
CA GLY A 102 -2.04 5.53 -40.30
C GLY A 102 -1.42 4.20 -39.89
N ALA A 103 -2.21 3.19 -39.48
CA ALA A 103 -1.73 1.85 -39.12
C ALA A 103 -0.95 1.09 -40.23
N SER A 104 -0.95 1.62 -41.47
CA SER A 104 -0.14 1.13 -42.59
C SER A 104 1.30 1.66 -42.59
N ASP A 105 1.61 2.71 -41.83
CA ASP A 105 2.91 3.39 -41.89
C ASP A 105 3.87 2.80 -40.86
N ARG A 106 4.55 1.72 -41.26
CA ARG A 106 5.51 0.97 -40.44
C ARG A 106 6.75 1.80 -40.06
N ASP A 107 6.93 2.97 -40.68
CA ASP A 107 8.09 3.86 -40.48
C ASP A 107 7.72 5.15 -39.74
N SER A 108 6.51 5.27 -39.18
CA SER A 108 6.14 6.46 -38.42
C SER A 108 6.92 6.53 -37.10
N CYS A 109 7.60 7.65 -36.87
CA CYS A 109 8.26 7.95 -35.60
C CYS A 109 7.23 7.86 -34.46
N LEU A 110 7.59 7.28 -33.30
CA LEU A 110 6.69 7.19 -32.13
C LEU A 110 6.13 8.56 -31.69
N VAL A 111 6.85 9.65 -31.96
CA VAL A 111 6.37 11.03 -31.71
C VAL A 111 5.25 11.44 -32.67
N GLY A 112 5.20 10.84 -33.85
CA GLY A 112 4.18 11.02 -34.87
C GLY A 112 2.99 10.07 -34.76
N SER A 113 2.95 9.20 -33.74
CA SER A 113 1.86 8.24 -33.56
C SER A 113 0.51 8.96 -33.33
N GLY A 114 -0.58 8.30 -33.73
CA GLY A 114 -1.93 8.86 -33.62
C GLY A 114 -2.30 9.17 -32.18
N ILE A 115 -2.00 8.26 -31.24
CA ILE A 115 -2.36 8.46 -29.85
C ILE A 115 -1.62 9.64 -29.21
N VAL A 116 -0.34 9.85 -29.56
CA VAL A 116 0.44 10.98 -29.03
C VAL A 116 -0.13 12.31 -29.52
N LYS A 117 -0.58 12.37 -30.79
CA LYS A 117 -1.24 13.55 -31.36
C LYS A 117 -2.57 13.82 -30.66
N ASP A 118 -3.40 12.79 -30.47
CA ASP A 118 -4.69 12.93 -29.80
C ASP A 118 -4.53 13.38 -28.35
N LEU A 119 -3.55 12.81 -27.62
CA LEU A 119 -3.20 13.23 -26.27
C LEU A 119 -2.71 14.68 -26.23
N SER A 120 -1.85 15.07 -27.17
CA SER A 120 -1.38 16.47 -27.27
C SER A 120 -2.53 17.42 -27.53
N GLN A 121 -3.44 17.07 -28.44
CA GLN A 121 -4.63 17.87 -28.73
C GLN A 121 -5.54 17.96 -27.50
N PHE A 122 -5.79 16.85 -26.80
CA PHE A 122 -6.58 16.84 -25.58
C PHE A 122 -5.99 17.77 -24.51
N VAL A 123 -4.68 17.65 -24.23
CA VAL A 123 -3.99 18.51 -23.24
C VAL A 123 -4.07 19.99 -23.63
N ASN A 124 -4.03 20.32 -24.92
CA ASN A 124 -4.12 21.70 -25.39
C ASN A 124 -5.55 22.29 -25.33
N LEU A 125 -6.58 21.45 -25.37
CA LEU A 125 -7.99 21.89 -25.41
C LEU A 125 -8.69 21.78 -24.06
N SER A 126 -8.23 20.91 -23.18
CA SER A 126 -8.85 20.66 -21.88
C SER A 126 -8.31 21.60 -20.81
N GLU A 127 -9.20 22.13 -19.97
CA GLU A 127 -8.83 22.78 -18.73
C GLU A 127 -8.43 21.72 -17.70
N GLU A 128 -7.27 21.90 -17.05
CA GLU A 128 -6.79 20.96 -16.03
C GLU A 128 -7.62 21.09 -14.76
N ILE A 129 -8.32 20.02 -14.38
CA ILE A 129 -9.02 19.93 -13.09
C ILE A 129 -8.17 19.13 -12.11
N GLY A 130 -7.37 19.83 -11.31
CA GLY A 130 -6.54 19.22 -10.28
C GLY A 130 -7.30 18.83 -9.00
N PHE A 131 -6.63 18.13 -8.10
CA PHE A 131 -7.13 17.96 -6.73
C PHE A 131 -7.06 19.30 -5.98
N ALA A 132 -8.11 19.62 -5.20
CA ALA A 132 -8.14 20.83 -4.39
C ALA A 132 -7.00 20.93 -3.36
N TYR A 133 -6.46 19.78 -2.93
CA TYR A 133 -5.33 19.67 -2.01
C TYR A 133 -4.36 18.59 -2.48
N SER A 134 -3.09 18.71 -2.11
CA SER A 134 -2.10 17.67 -2.38
C SER A 134 -2.49 16.35 -1.73
N VAL A 135 -2.37 15.26 -2.49
CA VAL A 135 -2.66 13.91 -1.99
C VAL A 135 -1.60 13.51 -0.94
N PRO A 136 -2.00 13.15 0.29
CA PRO A 136 -1.03 12.79 1.33
C PRO A 136 -0.34 11.47 1.01
N SER A 137 0.97 11.38 1.29
CA SER A 137 1.73 10.15 1.13
C SER A 137 1.27 9.08 2.11
N PHE A 138 1.07 7.85 1.61
CA PHE A 138 0.77 6.71 2.47
C PHE A 138 2.05 6.24 3.19
N PRO A 139 1.99 5.85 4.48
CA PRO A 139 0.80 5.80 5.35
C PRO A 139 0.35 7.18 5.84
N VAL A 140 -0.95 7.46 5.73
CA VAL A 140 -1.54 8.73 6.22
C VAL A 140 -1.52 8.72 7.74
N VAL A 141 -0.53 9.37 8.34
CA VAL A 141 -0.38 9.46 9.79
C VAL A 141 -1.32 10.55 10.32
N LYS A 142 -2.54 10.15 10.72
CA LYS A 142 -3.54 11.07 11.29
C LYS A 142 -3.13 11.58 12.68
N GLU A 143 -2.57 10.71 13.51
CA GLU A 143 -2.00 11.04 14.82
C GLU A 143 -0.84 10.08 15.11
N ARG A 144 0.37 10.61 15.36
CA ARG A 144 1.45 9.81 15.94
C ARG A 144 1.16 9.61 17.43
N LYS A 145 0.50 8.51 17.80
CA LYS A 145 0.55 8.04 19.19
C LYS A 145 1.95 7.53 19.46
N LEU A 146 2.85 8.43 19.85
CA LEU A 146 4.17 8.04 20.35
C LEU A 146 3.93 7.17 21.58
N THR A 147 4.37 5.91 21.50
CA THR A 147 4.41 5.08 22.70
C THR A 147 5.44 5.71 23.64
N PRO A 148 5.05 6.09 24.88
CA PRO A 148 6.00 6.69 25.80
C PRO A 148 7.14 5.71 26.05
N SER A 149 8.35 6.23 26.18
CA SER A 149 9.47 5.45 26.69
C SER A 149 9.31 5.17 28.18
N PHE A 150 10.10 4.25 28.74
CA PHE A 150 10.14 4.00 30.18
C PHE A 150 10.41 5.29 30.99
N LEU A 151 11.28 6.17 30.49
CA LEU A 151 11.50 7.51 31.08
C LEU A 151 10.22 8.36 31.09
N GLN A 152 9.47 8.37 29.99
CA GLN A 152 8.28 9.21 29.83
C GLN A 152 7.06 8.64 30.55
N ALA A 153 6.98 7.32 30.69
CA ALA A 153 5.91 6.62 31.41
C ALA A 153 6.13 6.60 32.93
N GLY A 154 7.34 6.94 33.41
CA GLY A 154 7.72 6.78 34.82
C GLY A 154 7.78 5.30 35.25
N GLU A 155 7.82 4.38 34.28
CA GLU A 155 7.89 2.95 34.52
C GLU A 155 9.35 2.49 34.53
N THR A 156 9.74 1.65 35.48
CA THR A 156 11.06 1.02 35.46
C THR A 156 11.02 -0.20 34.53
N PRO A 157 11.97 -0.34 33.60
CA PRO A 157 12.04 -1.50 32.73
C PRO A 157 12.20 -2.77 33.59
N PRO A 158 11.67 -3.92 33.15
CA PRO A 158 11.73 -5.17 33.91
C PRO A 158 13.15 -5.69 34.20
N THR A 159 14.16 -5.16 33.51
CA THR A 159 15.57 -5.49 33.68
C THR A 159 16.42 -4.25 33.40
N ASP A 160 17.51 -4.07 34.16
CA ASP A 160 18.49 -2.97 34.01
C ASP A 160 19.22 -2.94 32.66
N VAL A 161 19.11 -4.03 31.88
CA VAL A 161 19.69 -4.15 30.54
C VAL A 161 18.89 -3.37 29.49
N ILE A 162 17.61 -3.06 29.76
CA ILE A 162 16.76 -2.34 28.83
C ILE A 162 16.92 -0.84 29.07
N PRO A 163 17.41 -0.06 28.08
CA PRO A 163 17.58 1.38 28.24
C PRO A 163 16.24 2.07 28.49
N LEU A 164 16.23 3.07 29.38
CA LEU A 164 15.02 3.79 29.75
C LEU A 164 14.38 4.57 28.57
N GLY A 165 15.14 4.84 27.51
CA GLY A 165 14.65 5.47 26.28
C GLY A 165 13.81 4.56 25.38
N TYR A 166 13.68 3.26 25.72
CA TYR A 166 12.99 2.29 24.88
C TYR A 166 11.45 2.36 25.06
N PRO A 167 10.64 2.10 24.01
CA PRO A 167 9.17 2.14 24.12
C PRO A 167 8.62 1.05 25.04
N CYS A 168 7.74 1.41 25.98
CA CYS A 168 7.22 0.48 27.01
C CYS A 168 6.48 -0.74 26.45
N VAL A 169 5.80 -0.60 25.32
CA VAL A 169 4.91 -1.64 24.73
C VAL A 169 5.68 -2.71 23.94
N SER A 170 6.95 -2.48 23.67
CA SER A 170 7.73 -3.26 22.70
C SER A 170 8.41 -4.51 23.27
N ILE A 171 8.30 -4.79 24.58
CA ILE A 171 8.89 -6.01 25.15
C ILE A 171 7.93 -7.19 24.95
N PRO A 172 8.25 -8.19 24.10
CA PRO A 172 7.40 -9.35 23.93
C PRO A 172 7.26 -10.11 25.26
N LYS A 173 6.03 -10.49 25.64
CA LYS A 173 5.75 -11.25 26.88
C LYS A 173 6.64 -12.50 27.04
N ARG A 174 7.06 -13.09 25.92
CA ARG A 174 7.98 -14.23 25.87
C ARG A 174 9.35 -13.90 26.45
N ILE A 175 9.90 -12.70 26.18
CA ILE A 175 11.20 -12.25 26.70
C ILE A 175 11.10 -11.92 28.19
N LEU A 176 9.99 -11.30 28.62
CA LEU A 176 9.72 -11.05 30.05
C LEU A 176 9.74 -12.35 30.87
N ALA A 177 9.13 -13.42 30.36
CA ALA A 177 9.10 -14.71 31.04
C ALA A 177 10.49 -15.34 31.27
N TYR A 178 11.49 -15.03 30.43
CA TYR A 178 12.88 -15.48 30.64
C TYR A 178 13.66 -14.59 31.62
N LEU A 179 13.35 -13.29 31.68
CA LEU A 179 14.08 -12.31 32.50
C LEU A 179 13.71 -12.38 34.00
N TYR A 180 12.43 -12.59 34.33
CA TYR A 180 11.97 -12.68 35.72
C TYR A 180 12.61 -13.82 36.56
N PRO A 181 12.75 -15.08 36.06
CA PRO A 181 13.38 -16.15 36.84
C PRO A 181 14.90 -15.96 37.03
N MET A 182 15.58 -15.25 36.12
CA MET A 182 17.01 -14.97 36.23
C MET A 182 17.32 -13.93 37.33
N GLN A 183 16.50 -12.88 37.43
CA GLN A 183 16.57 -11.87 38.50
C GLN A 183 16.42 -12.51 39.91
N LYS A 184 15.42 -13.38 40.10
CA LYS A 184 15.22 -14.10 41.38
C LYS A 184 16.39 -15.00 41.75
N LYS A 185 17.05 -15.64 40.78
CA LYS A 185 18.23 -16.48 41.05
C LYS A 185 19.41 -15.64 41.54
N HIS A 186 19.66 -14.50 40.91
CA HIS A 186 20.78 -13.63 41.28
C HIS A 186 20.59 -12.97 42.66
N GLN A 187 19.38 -12.50 42.98
CA GLN A 187 19.06 -11.99 44.32
C GLN A 187 19.17 -13.07 45.41
N ARG A 188 18.71 -14.30 45.14
CA ARG A 188 18.87 -15.42 46.09
C ARG A 188 20.34 -15.73 46.38
N GLN A 189 21.17 -15.83 45.33
CA GLN A 189 22.60 -16.07 45.48
C GLN A 189 23.31 -14.93 46.22
N SER A 190 22.93 -13.67 45.96
CA SER A 190 23.49 -12.52 46.66
C SER A 190 23.12 -12.47 48.14
N MET A 191 21.88 -12.84 48.51
CA MET A 191 21.46 -12.96 49.91
C MET A 191 22.13 -14.13 50.64
N GLU A 192 22.37 -15.23 49.93
CA GLU A 192 23.03 -16.42 50.47
C GLU A 192 24.53 -16.16 50.71
N MET A 193 25.21 -15.49 49.78
CA MET A 193 26.59 -15.02 49.97
C MET A 193 26.71 -13.98 51.09
N SER A 194 25.71 -13.12 51.30
CA SER A 194 25.72 -12.15 52.40
C SER A 194 25.45 -12.79 53.77
N LYS A 195 24.78 -13.95 53.83
CA LYS A 195 24.63 -14.75 55.06
C LYS A 195 25.91 -15.51 55.40
N ASN A 196 26.63 -15.99 54.39
CA ASN A 196 27.87 -16.77 54.57
C ASN A 196 29.11 -15.93 54.93
N ARG A 197 29.00 -14.59 54.94
CA ARG A 197 30.07 -13.65 55.34
C ARG A 197 29.92 -13.10 56.77
N ARG A 198 28.95 -13.58 57.55
CA ARG A 198 28.78 -13.25 58.97
C ARG A 198 29.15 -14.44 59.85
N PHE A 199 30.43 -14.79 59.85
CA PHE A 199 31.11 -15.58 60.89
C PHE A 199 32.56 -15.13 60.95
#